data_AF-A0A3A9F2K9-F1
#
_entry.id   AF-A0A3A9F2K9-F1
#
_cell.length_a   1.000
_cell.length_b   1.000
_cell.length_c   1.000
_cell.angle_alpha   90.00
_cell.angle_beta   90.00
_cell.angle_gamma   90.00
#
_symmetry.space_group_name_H-M   'P 1'
#
loop_
_entity.id
_entity.type
_entity.pdbx_description
1 polymer ?
#
loop_
_entity_poly.entity_id
_entity_poly.type
_entity_poly.pdbx_seq_one_letter_code
_entity_poly.pdbx_strand_id
1 'polypeptide(L)' 'MRKEHAYKVFVDIWRLICKYRFQKLDDTEWGSFVSDGERLLQRYKGTDVEYLYRQLLLAVSAVYEQFEKNKMD' A
#
# COMPACT_ATOMS: atom_id res chain seq x y z
N MET A 1 12.90 13.17 9.71
CA MET A 1 11.56 12.59 9.76
C MET A 1 10.86 12.92 11.07
N ARG A 2 9.80 13.72 11.04
CA ARG A 2 8.94 13.93 12.23
C ARG A 2 8.13 12.65 12.51
N LYS A 3 8.07 12.22 13.78
CA LYS A 3 7.38 10.97 14.19
C LYS A 3 5.93 10.93 13.73
N GLU A 4 5.25 12.07 13.74
CA GLU A 4 3.86 12.21 13.28
C GLU A 4 3.66 11.90 11.79
N HIS A 5 4.61 12.25 10.93
CA HIS A 5 4.52 11.99 9.49
C HIS A 5 4.71 10.50 9.20
N ALA A 6 5.67 9.86 9.87
CA ALA A 6 5.87 8.42 9.78
C ALA A 6 4.61 7.66 10.24
N TYR A 7 4.04 8.06 11.37
CA TYR A 7 2.80 7.49 11.89
C TYR A 7 1.64 7.58 10.89
N LYS A 8 1.46 8.75 10.25
CA LYS A 8 0.43 8.92 9.20
C LYS A 8 0.63 7.96 8.02
N VAL A 9 1.87 7.77 7.57
CA VAL A 9 2.19 6.81 6.50
C VAL A 9 1.80 5.39 6.89
N PHE A 10 2.19 4.93 8.09
CA PHE A 10 1.81 3.59 8.56
C PHE A 10 0.29 3.41 8.67
N VAL A 11 -0.42 4.41 9.20
CA VAL A 11 -1.88 4.38 9.33
C VAL A 11 -2.56 4.35 7.96
N ASP A 12 -2.11 5.14 7.00
CA ASP A 12 -2.70 5.18 5.66
C ASP A 12 -2.51 3.86 4.91
N ILE A 13 -1.33 3.26 4.99
CA ILE A 13 -1.07 1.92 4.42
C ILE A 13 -1.95 0.86 5.10
N TRP A 14 -2.04 0.87 6.42
CA TRP A 14 -2.91 -0.06 7.16
C TRP A 14 -4.38 0.09 6.74
N ARG A 15 -4.88 1.32 6.64
CA ARG A 15 -6.25 1.60 6.19
C ARG A 15 -6.49 1.12 4.76
N LEU A 16 -5.50 1.26 3.88
CA LEU A 16 -5.58 0.77 2.51
C LEU A 16 -5.70 -0.76 2.49
N ILE A 17 -4.84 -1.47 3.21
CA ILE A 17 -4.88 -2.94 3.38
C ILE A 17 -6.24 -3.40 3.92
N CYS A 18 -6.76 -2.73 4.96
CA CYS A 18 -8.06 -3.06 5.55
C CYS A 18 -9.23 -2.83 4.59
N LYS A 19 -9.25 -1.70 3.87
CA LYS A 19 -10.31 -1.35 2.92
C LYS A 19 -10.49 -2.45 1.87
N TYR A 20 -9.37 -2.96 1.39
CA TYR A 20 -9.31 -3.94 0.31
C TYR A 20 -9.31 -5.39 0.80
N ARG A 21 -9.43 -5.63 2.12
CA ARG A 21 -9.44 -6.98 2.72
C ARG A 21 -8.35 -7.87 2.12
N PHE A 22 -7.12 -7.36 2.09
CA PHE A 22 -5.92 -7.83 1.38
C PHE A 22 -5.69 -9.34 1.15
N GLN A 23 -6.33 -10.22 1.93
CA GLN A 23 -6.34 -11.68 1.76
C GLN A 23 -7.36 -12.22 0.73
N LYS A 24 -8.31 -11.39 0.27
CA LYS A 24 -9.47 -11.79 -0.53
C LYS A 24 -9.66 -11.00 -1.83
N LEU A 25 -8.64 -10.28 -2.27
CA LEU A 25 -8.74 -9.44 -3.46
C LEU A 25 -8.91 -10.28 -4.71
N ASP A 26 -9.81 -9.85 -5.59
CA ASP A 26 -9.80 -10.24 -6.99
C ASP A 26 -8.93 -9.28 -7.83
N ASP A 27 -8.66 -9.62 -9.09
CA ASP A 27 -7.82 -8.81 -9.99
C ASP A 27 -8.33 -7.36 -10.17
N THR A 28 -9.65 -7.15 -10.09
CA THR A 28 -10.26 -5.82 -10.25
C THR A 28 -10.05 -4.97 -9.01
N GLU A 29 -10.23 -5.58 -7.84
CA GLU A 29 -9.96 -4.94 -6.56
C GLU A 29 -8.46 -4.70 -6.38
N TRP A 30 -7.59 -5.54 -6.93
CA TRP A 30 -6.14 -5.33 -6.96
C TRP A 30 -5.75 -4.08 -7.75
N GLY A 31 -6.26 -3.91 -8.96
CA GLY A 31 -6.04 -2.68 -9.74
C GLY A 31 -6.52 -1.43 -8.99
N SER A 32 -7.64 -1.55 -8.27
CA SER A 32 -8.17 -0.49 -7.42
C SER A 32 -7.27 -0.18 -6.22
N PHE A 33 -6.69 -1.19 -5.58
CA PHE A 33 -5.72 -1.04 -4.49
C PHE A 33 -4.50 -0.25 -4.94
N VAL A 34 -3.91 -0.60 -6.09
CA VAL A 34 -2.75 0.09 -6.65
C VAL A 34 -3.08 1.55 -6.95
N SER A 35 -4.19 1.81 -7.64
CA SER A 35 -4.63 3.16 -7.99
C SER A 35 -4.87 4.04 -6.75
N ASP A 36 -5.53 3.51 -5.72
CA ASP A 36 -5.75 4.24 -4.47
C ASP A 36 -4.44 4.47 -3.69
N GLY A 37 -3.52 3.49 -3.71
CA GLY A 37 -2.18 3.62 -3.13
C GLY A 37 -1.37 4.73 -3.79
N GLU A 38 -1.38 4.81 -5.12
CA GLU A 38 -0.73 5.89 -5.89
C GLU A 38 -1.39 7.26 -5.67
N ARG A 39 -2.71 7.30 -5.54
CA ARG A 39 -3.44 8.52 -5.20
C ARG A 39 -3.04 9.06 -3.82
N LEU A 40 -2.91 8.17 -2.83
CA LEU A 40 -2.44 8.52 -1.49
C LEU A 40 -0.99 9.01 -1.50
N LEU A 41 -0.11 8.42 -2.33
CA LEU A 41 1.27 8.88 -2.51
C LEU A 41 1.35 10.36 -2.92
N GLN A 42 0.39 10.88 -3.69
CA GLN A 42 0.37 12.30 -4.06
C GLN A 42 0.33 13.25 -2.84
N ARG A 43 -0.22 12.80 -1.70
CA ARG A 43 -0.23 13.57 -0.44
C ARG A 43 1.15 13.70 0.18
N TYR A 44 2.05 12.76 -0.12
CA TYR A 44 3.38 12.66 0.46
C TYR A 44 4.47 13.17 -0.50
N LYS A 45 4.13 13.55 -1.72
CA LYS A 45 5.09 14.00 -2.74
C LYS A 45 5.86 15.24 -2.27
N GLY A 46 7.19 15.20 -2.38
CA GLY A 46 8.10 16.25 -1.95
C GLY A 46 8.28 16.34 -0.42
N THR A 47 7.70 15.42 0.34
CA THR A 47 7.85 15.38 1.81
C THR A 47 9.01 14.45 2.22
N ASP A 48 9.47 14.59 3.46
CA ASP A 48 10.52 13.74 4.04
C ASP A 48 10.09 12.27 4.24
N VAL A 49 8.81 11.95 4.03
CA VAL A 49 8.25 10.59 4.15
C VAL A 49 7.79 10.00 2.83
N GLU A 50 7.98 10.69 1.69
CA GLU A 50 7.60 10.18 0.38
C GLU A 50 8.23 8.81 0.11
N TYR A 51 9.54 8.71 0.35
CA TYR A 51 10.29 7.48 0.13
C TYR A 51 9.78 6.34 1.01
N LEU A 52 9.50 6.61 2.28
CA LEU A 52 8.95 5.61 3.21
C LEU A 52 7.60 5.08 2.71
N TYR A 53 6.70 5.96 2.29
CA TYR A 53 5.41 5.55 1.75
C TYR A 53 5.57 4.68 0.50
N ARG A 54 6.41 5.09 -0.46
CA ARG A 54 6.66 4.32 -1.69
C ARG A 54 7.18 2.92 -1.38
N GLN A 55 8.15 2.80 -0.47
CA GLN A 55 8.73 1.51 -0.11
C GLN A 55 7.72 0.60 0.59
N LEU A 56 6.88 1.15 1.46
CA LEU A 56 5.83 0.36 2.12
C LEU A 56 4.76 -0.11 1.13
N LEU A 57 4.32 0.76 0.21
CA LEU A 57 3.36 0.37 -0.82
C LEU A 57 3.93 -0.75 -1.69
N LEU A 58 5.18 -0.62 -2.16
CA LEU A 58 5.88 -1.65 -2.92
C LEU A 58 5.99 -2.98 -2.16
N ALA A 59 6.42 -2.93 -0.89
CA ALA A 59 6.60 -4.13 -0.08
C ALA A 59 5.28 -4.86 0.16
N VAL A 60 4.22 -4.12 0.48
CA VAL A 60 2.87 -4.67 0.64
C VAL A 60 2.40 -5.28 -0.67
N SER A 61 2.62 -4.61 -1.80
CA SER A 61 2.23 -5.13 -3.10
C SER A 61 2.93 -6.44 -3.47
N ALA A 62 4.24 -6.53 -3.23
CA ALA A 62 5.01 -7.75 -3.49
C ALA A 62 4.52 -8.93 -2.64
N VAL A 63 4.11 -8.68 -1.39
CA VAL A 63 3.52 -9.71 -0.52
C VAL A 63 2.23 -10.26 -1.12
N TYR A 64 1.36 -9.40 -1.66
CA TYR A 64 0.13 -9.84 -2.33
C TYR A 64 0.41 -10.68 -3.56
N GLU A 65 1.28 -10.20 -4.45
CA GLU A 65 1.64 -10.93 -5.66
C GLU A 65 2.22 -12.32 -5.36
N GLN A 66 2.96 -12.47 -4.26
CA GLN A 66 3.44 -13.77 -3.81
C GLN A 66 2.31 -14.66 -3.29
N PHE A 67 1.34 -14.12 -2.55
CA PHE A 67 0.18 -14.88 -2.10
C PHE A 67 -0.67 -15.39 -3.27
N GLU A 68 -0.89 -14.57 -4.29
CA GLU A 68 -1.64 -15.00 -5.48
C GLU A 68 -0.91 -16.08 -6.27
N LYS A 69 0.42 -15.95 -6.47
CA LYS A 69 1.22 -17.02 -7.11
C LYS A 69 1.08 -18.34 -6.37
N ASN A 70 1.20 -18.33 -5.05
CA ASN A 70 1.12 -19.54 -4.22
C ASN A 70 -0.29 -20.18 -4.20
N LYS A 71 -1.36 -19.46 -4.59
CA LYS A 71 -2.71 -20.05 -4.74
C LYS A 71 -2.88 -20.84 -6.04
N MET A 72 -2.02 -20.58 -7.03
CA MET A 72 -2.10 -21.18 -8.36
C MET A 72 -1.24 -22.46 -8.49
N ASP A 73 -0.36 -22.71 -7.51
CA ASP A 73 0.47 -23.91 -7.36
C ASP A 73 -0.24 -25.00 -6.52
#